data_AF-A0A2C6MGQ3-F1
#
_entry.id   AF-A0A2C6MGQ3-F1
#
_cell.length_a   1.000
_cell.length_b   1.000
_cell.length_c   1.000
_cell.angle_alpha   90.00
_cell.angle_beta   90.00
_cell.angle_gamma   90.00
#
_symmetry.space_group_name_H-M   'P 1'
#
loop_
_entity.id
_entity.type
_entity.pdbx_description
1 polymer ?
#
loop_
_entity_poly.entity_id
_entity_poly.type
_entity_poly.pdbx_seq_one_letter_code
_entity_poly.pdbx_strand_id
1 'polypeptide(L)'
;MLFQQPELIEQGVVFESQPPQYFYTKLNDLKVNMLAEATKDAKLRAEKMASSTGSRIGSQRSAKMGVFQITAVNSNEISDYGINDTSSIEKEITAVVNVEFSVK
;
A
#
# COMPACT_ATOMS: atom_id res chain seq x y z
N MET A 1 -21.19 18.90 -5.11
CA MET A 1 -22.01 19.68 -6.06
C MET A 1 -22.11 18.83 -7.32
N LEU A 2 -23.32 18.36 -7.66
CA LEU A 2 -23.55 17.48 -8.82
C LEU A 2 -23.51 18.34 -10.09
N PHE A 3 -22.65 18.00 -11.04
CA PHE A 3 -22.67 18.61 -12.37
C PHE A 3 -23.66 17.85 -13.24
N GLN A 4 -24.84 18.40 -13.47
CA GLN A 4 -25.78 17.89 -14.46
C GLN A 4 -25.41 18.51 -15.82
N GLN A 5 -25.23 17.69 -16.87
CA GLN A 5 -25.09 18.19 -18.24
C GLN A 5 -26.49 18.47 -18.80
N PRO A 6 -26.88 19.74 -19.04
CA PRO A 6 -28.25 20.11 -19.41
C PRO A 6 -28.74 19.42 -20.69
N GLU A 7 -27.84 19.23 -21.66
CA GLU A 7 -28.14 18.61 -22.96
C GLU A 7 -28.58 17.14 -22.86
N LEU A 8 -28.11 16.39 -21.85
CA LEU A 8 -28.49 14.99 -21.64
C LEU A 8 -29.87 14.88 -20.98
N ILE A 9 -30.19 15.81 -20.08
CA ILE A 9 -31.50 15.90 -19.42
C ILE A 9 -32.57 16.27 -20.44
N GLU A 10 -32.29 17.19 -21.36
CA GLU A 10 -33.20 17.56 -22.45
C GLU A 10 -33.52 16.39 -23.41
N GLN A 11 -32.63 15.39 -23.49
CA GLN A 11 -32.85 14.15 -24.26
C GLN A 11 -33.58 13.06 -23.46
N GLY A 12 -34.05 13.36 -22.25
CA GLY A 12 -34.70 12.39 -21.37
C GLY A 12 -33.75 11.39 -20.72
N VAL A 13 -32.44 11.60 -20.84
CA VAL A 13 -31.42 10.77 -20.20
C VAL A 13 -31.18 11.28 -18.79
N VAL A 14 -31.59 10.50 -17.79
CA VAL A 14 -31.24 10.77 -16.39
C VAL A 14 -29.76 10.46 -16.23
N PHE A 15 -28.94 11.51 -16.17
CA PHE A 15 -27.50 11.42 -16.01
C PHE A 15 -27.07 12.02 -14.68
N GLU A 16 -26.54 11.17 -13.80
CA GLU A 16 -25.88 11.59 -12.57
C GLU A 16 -24.37 11.53 -12.75
N SER A 17 -23.73 12.71 -12.75
CA SER A 17 -22.27 12.79 -12.84
C SER A 17 -21.64 12.41 -11.50
N GLN A 18 -20.92 11.29 -11.48
CA GLN A 18 -20.05 10.89 -10.37
C GLN A 18 -18.62 11.36 -10.66
N PRO A 19 -17.86 11.73 -9.62
CA PRO A 19 -16.44 12.03 -9.80
C PRO A 19 -15.70 10.79 -10.35
N PRO A 20 -14.72 10.98 -11.23
CA PRO A 20 -13.94 9.87 -11.77
C PRO A 20 -13.16 9.16 -10.67
N GLN A 21 -12.93 7.86 -10.86
CA GLN A 21 -12.11 7.04 -9.97
C GLN A 21 -10.79 6.66 -10.65
N TYR A 22 -9.69 6.78 -9.91
CA TYR A 22 -8.33 6.50 -10.38
C TYR A 22 -7.77 5.26 -9.69
N PHE A 23 -7.44 4.24 -10.48
CA PHE A 23 -6.91 2.96 -10.00
C PHE A 23 -5.49 2.70 -10.52
N TYR A 24 -4.61 2.24 -9.65
CA TYR A 24 -3.28 1.76 -10.06
C TYR A 24 -3.35 0.30 -10.49
N THR A 25 -3.42 0.06 -11.81
CA THR A 25 -3.65 -1.26 -12.39
C THR A 25 -2.45 -2.21 -12.31
N LYS A 26 -1.24 -1.69 -12.12
CA LYS A 26 0.00 -2.48 -12.02
C LYS A 26 0.35 -2.89 -10.60
N LEU A 27 -0.61 -2.82 -9.68
CA LEU A 27 -0.38 -3.09 -8.25
C LEU A 27 0.17 -4.50 -8.00
N ASN A 28 -0.29 -5.50 -8.75
CA ASN A 28 0.13 -6.88 -8.56
C ASN A 28 1.61 -7.09 -8.83
N ASP A 29 2.16 -6.47 -9.87
CA ASP A 29 3.58 -6.57 -10.20
C ASP A 29 4.42 -5.79 -9.18
N LEU A 30 3.96 -4.58 -8.82
CA LEU A 30 4.63 -3.74 -7.84
C LEU A 30 4.69 -4.40 -6.45
N LYS A 31 3.63 -5.11 -6.04
CA LYS A 31 3.53 -5.83 -4.77
C LYS A 31 4.71 -6.77 -4.55
N VAL A 32 5.04 -7.60 -5.53
CA VAL A 32 6.12 -8.59 -5.39
C VAL A 32 7.47 -7.91 -5.11
N ASN A 33 7.76 -6.83 -5.84
CA ASN A 33 9.00 -6.07 -5.68
C ASN A 33 9.04 -5.35 -4.34
N MET A 34 7.94 -4.70 -3.93
CA MET A 34 7.87 -4.02 -2.62
C MET A 34 8.09 -4.97 -1.45
N LEU A 35 7.48 -6.15 -1.48
CA LEU A 35 7.64 -7.14 -0.39
C LEU A 35 9.06 -7.69 -0.31
N ALA A 36 9.72 -7.87 -1.46
CA ALA A 36 11.12 -8.29 -1.51
C ALA A 36 12.03 -7.22 -0.88
N GLU A 37 11.86 -5.95 -1.25
CA GLU A 37 12.63 -4.85 -0.67
C GLU A 37 12.36 -4.66 0.82
N ALA A 38 11.09 -4.72 1.24
CA ALA A 38 10.72 -4.62 2.66
C ALA A 38 11.31 -5.79 3.48
N THR A 39 11.37 -7.00 2.92
CA THR A 39 11.97 -8.17 3.58
C THR A 39 13.49 -8.02 3.71
N LYS A 40 14.17 -7.48 2.68
CA LYS A 40 15.61 -7.17 2.74
C LYS A 40 15.92 -6.13 3.81
N ASP A 41 15.11 -5.07 3.89
CA ASP A 41 15.24 -4.04 4.92
C ASP A 41 15.01 -4.62 6.32
N ALA A 42 13.96 -5.43 6.51
CA ALA A 42 13.69 -6.12 7.77
C ALA A 42 14.88 -7.00 8.21
N LYS A 43 15.50 -7.73 7.28
CA LYS A 43 16.71 -8.52 7.55
C LYS A 43 17.87 -7.65 8.00
N LEU A 44 18.17 -6.55 7.29
CA LEU A 44 19.25 -5.63 7.63
C LEU A 44 19.06 -5.04 9.04
N ARG A 45 17.83 -4.66 9.38
CA ARG A 45 17.50 -4.16 10.73
C ARG A 45 17.71 -5.24 11.78
N ALA A 46 17.23 -6.46 11.53
CA ALA A 46 17.41 -7.59 12.45
C ALA A 46 18.89 -7.93 12.68
N GLU A 47 19.73 -7.90 11.63
CA GLU A 47 21.18 -8.08 11.74
C GLU A 47 21.82 -7.03 12.64
N LYS A 48 21.49 -5.74 12.42
CA LYS A 48 21.99 -4.64 13.25
C LYS A 48 21.57 -4.79 14.72
N MET A 49 20.30 -5.12 14.97
CA MET A 49 19.77 -5.33 16.32
C MET A 49 20.41 -6.52 17.03
N ALA A 50 20.61 -7.65 16.35
CA ALA A 50 21.28 -8.80 16.97
C ALA A 50 22.74 -8.47 17.29
N SER A 51 23.45 -7.82 16.37
CA SER A 51 24.87 -7.51 16.51
C SER A 51 25.18 -6.56 17.68
N SER A 52 24.25 -5.66 18.05
CA SER A 52 24.43 -4.76 19.19
C SER A 52 24.49 -5.46 20.54
N THR A 53 24.05 -6.73 20.60
CA THR A 53 24.10 -7.58 21.81
C THR A 53 25.09 -8.74 21.67
N GLY A 54 25.92 -8.73 20.63
CA GLY A 54 26.88 -9.81 20.32
C GLY A 54 26.25 -11.07 19.70
N SER A 55 24.95 -11.07 19.45
CA SER A 55 24.22 -12.18 18.83
C SER A 55 24.24 -12.09 17.31
N ARG A 56 23.91 -13.20 16.61
CA ARG A 56 23.69 -13.18 15.15
C ARG A 56 22.30 -13.69 14.81
N ILE A 57 21.71 -13.20 13.73
CA ILE A 57 20.48 -13.81 13.21
C ILE A 57 20.80 -15.11 12.47
N GLY A 58 19.86 -16.05 12.50
CA GLY A 58 19.89 -17.31 11.78
C GLY A 58 18.88 -17.34 10.63
N SER A 59 18.30 -18.51 10.34
CA SER A 59 17.36 -18.64 9.24
C SER A 59 16.05 -17.90 9.51
N GLN A 60 15.43 -17.41 8.43
CA GLN A 60 14.06 -16.90 8.47
C GLN A 60 13.12 -18.03 8.90
N ARG A 61 12.26 -17.74 9.89
CA ARG A 61 11.26 -18.65 10.43
C ARG A 61 9.87 -18.36 9.88
N SER A 62 9.54 -17.09 9.71
CA SER A 62 8.26 -16.67 9.18
C SER A 62 8.38 -15.32 8.47
N ALA A 63 7.46 -15.07 7.53
CA ALA A 63 7.22 -13.76 6.94
C ALA A 63 5.72 -13.59 6.77
N LYS A 64 5.20 -12.45 7.23
CA LYS A 64 3.78 -12.08 7.14
C LYS A 64 3.66 -10.68 6.56
N MET A 65 2.87 -10.57 5.52
CA MET A 65 2.55 -9.29 4.89
C MET A 65 1.40 -8.62 5.64
N GLY A 66 1.50 -7.31 5.86
CA GLY A 66 0.40 -6.47 6.35
C GLY A 66 -0.54 -6.02 5.25
N VAL A 67 -1.58 -5.27 5.61
CA VAL A 67 -2.46 -4.61 4.64
C VAL A 67 -1.71 -3.51 3.87
N PHE A 68 -2.13 -3.28 2.63
CA PHE A 68 -1.61 -2.17 1.82
C PHE A 68 -2.32 -0.87 2.18
N GLN A 69 -1.55 0.21 2.25
CA GLN A 69 -2.08 1.57 2.32
C GLN A 69 -1.82 2.23 0.96
N ILE A 70 -2.88 2.51 0.21
CA ILE A 70 -2.83 3.23 -1.07
C ILE A 70 -3.52 4.55 -0.82
N THR A 71 -2.73 5.60 -0.61
CA THR A 71 -3.20 6.91 -0.18
C THR A 71 -2.79 7.99 -1.19
N ALA A 72 -3.30 9.20 -1.02
CA ALA A 72 -2.76 10.38 -1.70
C ALA A 72 -1.31 10.62 -1.25
N VAL A 73 -0.49 11.25 -2.10
CA VAL A 73 0.88 11.65 -1.75
C VAL A 73 0.89 12.54 -0.51
N ASN A 74 1.82 12.31 0.42
CA ASN A 74 1.93 13.02 1.71
C ASN A 74 0.70 12.86 2.63
N SER A 75 -0.12 11.84 2.44
CA SER A 75 -1.22 11.53 3.36
C SER A 75 -0.69 10.87 4.65
N ASN A 76 -1.32 11.19 5.77
CA ASN A 76 -1.10 10.53 7.06
C ASN A 76 -2.22 9.52 7.39
N GLU A 77 -3.09 9.22 6.43
CA GLU A 77 -4.17 8.28 6.63
C GLU A 77 -3.64 6.84 6.76
N ILE A 78 -4.19 6.12 7.73
CA ILE A 78 -3.88 4.72 7.98
C ILE A 78 -5.14 3.99 8.43
N SER A 79 -5.27 2.73 8.02
CA SER A 79 -6.35 1.84 8.42
C SER A 79 -5.82 0.44 8.69
N ASP A 80 -6.31 -0.20 9.74
CA ASP A 80 -6.02 -1.60 10.05
C ASP A 80 -6.51 -2.55 8.94
N TYR A 81 -7.52 -2.13 8.17
CA TYR A 81 -8.05 -2.88 7.02
C TYR A 81 -7.39 -2.51 5.69
N GLY A 82 -6.48 -1.54 5.69
CA GLY A 82 -5.90 -0.94 4.49
C GLY A 82 -6.72 0.22 3.95
N ILE A 83 -6.09 1.00 3.07
CA ILE A 83 -6.72 2.12 2.36
C ILE A 83 -6.58 1.87 0.87
N ASN A 84 -7.64 2.15 0.12
CA ASN A 84 -7.63 2.20 -1.32
C ASN A 84 -8.26 3.52 -1.79
N ASP A 85 -7.46 4.58 -1.75
CA ASP A 85 -7.89 5.86 -2.31
C ASP A 85 -8.15 5.71 -3.81
N THR A 86 -9.34 6.13 -4.24
CA THR A 86 -9.74 6.17 -5.65
C THR A 86 -9.92 7.60 -6.16
N SER A 87 -9.72 8.61 -5.30
CA SER A 87 -9.95 10.01 -5.66
C SER A 87 -8.71 10.71 -6.22
N SER A 88 -7.51 10.31 -5.79
CA SER A 88 -6.25 10.94 -6.19
C SER A 88 -5.62 10.24 -7.39
N ILE A 89 -5.06 11.02 -8.31
CA ILE A 89 -4.31 10.49 -9.47
C ILE A 89 -2.96 9.95 -9.03
N GLU A 90 -2.19 10.78 -8.32
CA GLU A 90 -0.92 10.38 -7.73
C GLU A 90 -1.16 9.66 -6.41
N LYS A 91 -0.44 8.56 -6.21
CA LYS A 91 -0.66 7.66 -5.07
C LYS A 91 0.66 7.33 -4.41
N GLU A 92 0.66 7.34 -3.08
CA GLU A 92 1.69 6.72 -2.27
C GLU A 92 1.21 5.34 -1.85
N ILE A 93 2.07 4.33 -2.04
CA ILE A 93 1.75 2.94 -1.72
C ILE A 93 2.72 2.47 -0.65
N THR A 94 2.17 2.13 0.51
CA THR A 94 2.94 1.63 1.65
C THR A 94 2.54 0.19 1.97
N ALA A 95 3.55 -0.65 2.17
CA ALA A 95 3.40 -2.03 2.58
C ALA A 95 4.39 -2.35 3.70
N VAL A 96 3.94 -3.12 4.69
CA VAL A 96 4.76 -3.55 5.82
C VAL A 96 4.87 -5.07 5.82
N VAL A 97 6.05 -5.58 6.13
CA VAL A 97 6.29 -7.00 6.35
C VAL A 97 6.79 -7.24 7.77
N ASN A 98 6.28 -8.28 8.39
CA ASN A 98 6.76 -8.80 9.67
C ASN A 98 7.54 -10.07 9.37
N VAL A 99 8.82 -10.09 9.72
CA VAL A 99 9.72 -11.22 9.43
C VAL A 99 10.38 -11.65 10.73
N GLU A 100 10.33 -12.95 11.01
CA GLU A 100 10.96 -13.54 12.19
C GLU A 100 12.21 -14.31 11.77
N PHE A 101 13.31 -14.08 12.48
CA PHE A 101 14.57 -14.82 12.32
C PHE A 101 14.91 -15.54 13.61
N SER A 102 15.51 -16.72 13.52
CA SER A 102 16.12 -17.32 14.72
C SER A 102 17.33 -16.51 15.18
N VAL A 103 17.77 -16.69 16.43
CA VAL A 103 19.03 -16.16 16.93
C VAL A 103 20.07 -17.29 17.03
N LYS A 104 21.34 -16.95 16.85
CA LYS A 104 22.53 -17.80 16.98
C LYS A 104 23.52 -17.21 17.96
#